data_AF-A0A2S9FVK1-F1
#
_entry.id   AF-A0A2S9FVK1-F1
#
_cell.length_a   1.000
_cell.length_b   1.000
_cell.length_c   1.000
_cell.angle_alpha   90.00
_cell.angle_beta   90.00
_cell.angle_gamma   90.00
#
_symmetry.space_group_name_H-M   'P 1'
#
loop_
_entity.id
_entity.type
_entity.pdbx_description
1 polymer ?
#
loop_
_entity_poly.entity_id
_entity_poly.type
_entity_poly.pdbx_seq_one_letter_code
_entity_poly.pdbx_strand_id
1 'polypeptide(L)'
;DKPVYVKASEIRTRTFGAYEVHGTSAPLDEDPSPTVFAAKAAYEAAGIGPEDIDIAQLQDTDAGAEVIHMAETGLCADGEQEKLL
;
A
#
# COMPACT_ATOMS: atom_id res chain seq x y z
N ASP A 1 -15.44 -5.97 -27.95
CA ASP A 1 -15.36 -5.52 -26.56
C ASP A 1 -14.95 -6.65 -25.63
N LYS A 2 -13.82 -6.48 -24.92
CA LYS A 2 -13.34 -7.40 -23.88
C LYS A 2 -13.47 -6.69 -22.53
N PRO A 3 -14.26 -7.21 -21.58
CA PRO A 3 -14.46 -6.55 -20.29
C PRO A 3 -13.20 -6.64 -19.42
N VAL A 4 -13.05 -5.68 -18.51
CA VAL A 4 -12.08 -5.72 -17.41
C VAL A 4 -12.79 -6.27 -16.17
N TYR A 5 -12.16 -7.21 -15.48
CA TYR A 5 -12.68 -7.80 -14.26
C TYR A 5 -11.91 -7.27 -13.05
N VAL A 6 -12.65 -6.75 -12.07
CA VAL A 6 -12.09 -6.34 -10.78
C VAL A 6 -12.19 -7.52 -9.82
N LYS A 7 -11.04 -8.03 -9.39
CA LYS A 7 -10.95 -9.21 -8.49
C LYS A 7 -11.25 -8.85 -7.04
N ALA A 8 -10.81 -7.68 -6.59
CA ALA A 8 -11.02 -7.19 -5.24
C ALA A 8 -10.99 -5.65 -5.21
N SER A 9 -11.61 -5.07 -4.19
CA SER A 9 -11.49 -3.66 -3.84
C SER A 9 -11.69 -3.56 -2.33
N GLU A 10 -10.68 -3.05 -1.63
CA GLU A 10 -10.62 -3.05 -0.17
C GLU A 10 -10.29 -1.64 0.34
N ILE A 11 -10.92 -1.27 1.44
CA ILE A 11 -10.69 0.00 2.12
C ILE A 11 -10.37 -0.31 3.59
N ARG A 12 -9.33 0.34 4.12
CA ARG A 12 -8.99 0.28 5.54
C ARG A 12 -8.83 1.69 6.08
N THR A 13 -9.17 1.85 7.35
CA THR A 13 -8.96 3.10 8.08
C THR A 13 -7.72 2.95 8.96
N ARG A 14 -7.20 4.10 9.40
CA ARG A 14 -6.04 4.16 10.30
C ARG A 14 -6.34 3.48 11.63
N THR A 15 -5.38 2.72 12.13
CA THR A 15 -5.35 2.13 13.47
C THR A 15 -4.54 2.99 14.44
N PHE A 16 -4.65 2.72 15.74
CA PHE A 16 -3.79 3.40 16.72
C PHE A 16 -2.32 3.00 16.49
N GLY A 17 -1.40 3.97 16.54
CA GLY A 17 0.03 3.75 16.28
C GLY A 17 0.47 4.05 14.84
N ALA A 18 -0.47 4.08 13.88
CA ALA A 18 -0.15 4.46 12.52
C ALA A 18 0.11 5.97 12.40
N TYR A 19 1.15 6.32 11.65
CA TYR A 19 1.58 7.70 11.39
C TYR A 19 0.44 8.56 10.85
N GLU A 20 0.38 9.81 11.28
CA GLU A 20 -0.63 10.77 10.85
C GLU A 20 -0.03 12.18 10.86
N VAL A 21 -0.08 12.83 9.69
CA VAL A 21 0.63 14.10 9.45
C VAL A 21 0.09 15.26 10.29
N HIS A 22 -1.18 15.23 10.68
CA HIS A 22 -1.78 16.25 11.54
C HIS A 22 -1.66 15.92 13.04
N GLY A 23 -0.95 14.84 13.38
CA GLY A 23 -0.66 14.46 14.75
C GLY A 23 0.28 15.48 15.41
N THR A 24 -0.04 15.90 16.64
CA THR A 24 0.80 16.82 17.41
C THR A 24 2.07 16.17 17.98
N SER A 25 2.15 14.84 17.91
CA SER A 25 3.24 14.01 18.42
C SER A 25 3.21 12.64 17.77
N ALA A 26 4.37 11.99 17.66
CA ALA A 26 4.46 10.61 17.25
C ALA A 26 3.89 9.67 18.33
N PRO A 27 3.26 8.53 17.95
CA PRO A 27 2.89 7.50 18.89
C PRO A 27 4.15 6.83 19.47
N LEU A 28 4.04 6.28 20.68
CA LEU A 28 5.13 5.53 21.31
C LEU A 28 5.29 4.13 20.68
N ASP A 29 4.16 3.51 20.34
CA ASP A 29 4.09 2.24 19.65
C ASP A 29 3.65 2.50 18.21
N GLU A 30 4.46 2.10 17.25
CA GLU A 30 4.19 2.28 15.82
C GLU A 30 3.37 1.09 15.27
N ASP A 31 2.47 1.39 14.34
CA ASP A 31 1.68 0.41 13.60
C ASP A 31 1.78 0.74 12.09
N PRO A 32 1.71 -0.26 11.18
CA PRO A 32 1.76 0.00 9.74
C PRO A 32 0.66 0.95 9.25
N SER A 33 0.89 1.56 8.11
CA SER A 33 -0.10 2.45 7.49
C SER A 33 -1.36 1.70 7.04
N PRO A 34 -2.50 2.39 6.90
CA PRO A 34 -3.72 1.78 6.37
C PRO A 34 -3.54 1.17 4.97
N THR A 35 -2.60 1.68 4.17
CA THR A 35 -2.27 1.14 2.84
C THR A 35 -1.80 -0.30 2.92
N VAL A 36 -0.92 -0.62 3.88
CA VAL A 36 -0.40 -1.99 4.09
C VAL A 36 -1.55 -2.97 4.35
N PHE A 37 -2.47 -2.59 5.22
CA PHE A 37 -3.64 -3.42 5.54
C PHE A 37 -4.62 -3.52 4.37
N ALA A 38 -4.83 -2.44 3.60
CA ALA A 38 -5.70 -2.45 2.44
C ALA A 38 -5.15 -3.31 1.31
N ALA A 39 -3.86 -3.19 0.99
CA ALA A 39 -3.18 -3.99 -0.02
C ALA A 39 -3.23 -5.49 0.34
N LYS A 40 -2.86 -5.84 1.59
CA LYS A 40 -2.93 -7.23 2.07
C LYS A 40 -4.34 -7.81 1.93
N ALA A 41 -5.37 -7.04 2.33
CA ALA A 41 -6.75 -7.49 2.20
C ALA A 41 -7.16 -7.68 0.73
N ALA A 42 -6.74 -6.79 -0.16
CA ALA A 42 -7.06 -6.88 -1.59
C ALA A 42 -6.42 -8.13 -2.22
N TYR A 43 -5.16 -8.41 -1.89
CA TYR A 43 -4.46 -9.64 -2.30
C TYR A 43 -5.17 -10.89 -1.80
N GLU A 44 -5.50 -10.94 -0.50
CA GLU A 44 -6.21 -12.07 0.11
C GLU A 44 -7.59 -12.30 -0.54
N ALA A 45 -8.38 -11.24 -0.73
CA ALA A 45 -9.70 -11.33 -1.36
C ALA A 45 -9.63 -11.74 -2.84
N ALA A 46 -8.58 -11.30 -3.55
CA ALA A 46 -8.35 -11.67 -4.94
C ALA A 46 -7.74 -13.07 -5.12
N GLY A 47 -7.13 -13.63 -4.07
CA GLY A 47 -6.44 -14.92 -4.08
C GLY A 47 -5.11 -14.88 -4.86
N ILE A 48 -4.41 -13.75 -4.83
CA ILE A 48 -3.12 -13.52 -5.52
C ILE A 48 -2.13 -12.84 -4.58
N GLY A 49 -0.85 -12.78 -4.95
CA GLY A 49 0.20 -12.04 -4.24
C GLY A 49 0.74 -10.84 -5.03
N PRO A 50 1.60 -10.00 -4.43
CA PRO A 50 2.28 -8.91 -5.13
C PRO A 50 3.15 -9.40 -6.30
N GLU A 51 3.65 -10.63 -6.24
CA GLU A 51 4.41 -11.28 -7.32
C GLU A 51 3.58 -11.55 -8.59
N ASP A 52 2.26 -11.55 -8.48
CA ASP A 52 1.34 -11.73 -9.61
C ASP A 52 0.99 -10.40 -10.31
N ILE A 53 1.60 -9.28 -9.89
CA ILE A 53 1.32 -7.94 -10.42
C ILE A 53 2.33 -7.56 -11.50
N ASP A 54 1.87 -7.54 -12.75
CA ASP A 54 2.68 -7.08 -13.89
C ASP A 54 2.75 -5.54 -13.99
N ILE A 55 1.67 -4.85 -13.60
CA ILE A 55 1.53 -3.39 -13.71
C ILE A 55 0.85 -2.88 -12.45
N ALA A 56 1.48 -1.90 -11.79
CA ALA A 56 0.93 -1.21 -10.63
C ALA A 56 0.73 0.28 -10.95
N GLN A 57 -0.33 0.86 -10.39
CA GLN A 57 -0.56 2.29 -10.34
C GLN A 57 -0.72 2.66 -8.87
N LEU A 58 0.19 3.50 -8.38
CA LEU A 58 0.29 3.87 -6.98
C LEU A 58 -0.24 5.29 -6.76
N GLN A 59 -0.62 5.57 -5.51
CA GLN A 59 -0.98 6.92 -5.10
C GLN A 59 0.27 7.82 -5.19
N ASP A 60 0.17 8.95 -5.90
CA ASP A 60 1.29 9.81 -6.28
C ASP A 60 1.02 11.29 -5.94
N THR A 61 0.52 11.58 -4.73
CA THR A 61 0.27 12.99 -4.31
C THR A 61 1.54 13.83 -4.46
N ASP A 62 2.68 13.22 -4.17
CA ASP A 62 4.02 13.72 -4.41
C ASP A 62 4.96 12.54 -4.69
N ALA A 63 6.18 12.83 -5.16
CA ALA A 63 7.16 11.79 -5.52
C ALA A 63 7.57 10.93 -4.31
N GLY A 64 7.48 11.45 -3.08
CA GLY A 64 7.75 10.68 -1.87
C GLY A 64 6.64 9.68 -1.57
N ALA A 65 5.38 10.08 -1.74
CA ALA A 65 4.22 9.21 -1.57
C ALA A 65 4.30 7.99 -2.50
N GLU A 66 4.64 8.19 -3.78
CA GLU A 66 4.77 7.09 -4.74
C GLU A 66 5.81 6.05 -4.26
N VAL A 67 7.00 6.52 -3.83
CA VAL A 67 8.06 5.66 -3.29
C VAL A 67 7.58 4.92 -2.04
N ILE A 68 6.98 5.61 -1.07
CA ILE A 68 6.46 4.98 0.17
C ILE A 68 5.47 3.86 -0.19
N HIS A 69 4.53 4.13 -1.10
CA HIS A 69 3.48 3.20 -1.46
C HIS A 69 3.99 1.96 -2.22
N MET A 70 5.17 1.98 -2.84
CA MET A 70 5.77 0.79 -3.46
C MET A 70 6.01 -0.32 -2.42
N ALA A 71 6.56 0.03 -1.26
CA ALA A 71 6.81 -0.93 -0.19
C ALA A 71 5.52 -1.25 0.59
N GLU A 72 4.67 -0.25 0.85
CA GLU A 72 3.43 -0.48 1.59
C GLU A 72 2.46 -1.43 0.87
N THR A 73 2.48 -1.42 -0.47
CA THR A 73 1.70 -2.35 -1.28
C THR A 73 2.40 -3.68 -1.51
N GLY A 74 3.61 -3.89 -0.95
CA GLY A 74 4.34 -5.16 -1.02
C GLY A 74 4.99 -5.45 -2.39
N LEU A 75 5.07 -4.47 -3.29
CA LEU A 75 5.73 -4.61 -4.60
C LEU A 75 7.26 -4.72 -4.47
N CYS A 76 7.81 -4.20 -3.37
CA CYS A 76 9.21 -4.37 -2.99
C CYS A 76 9.34 -4.40 -1.46
N ALA A 77 10.51 -4.82 -0.97
CA ALA A 77 10.84 -4.67 0.44
C ALA A 77 11.10 -3.19 0.79
N ASP A 78 10.81 -2.80 2.02
CA ASP A 78 11.15 -1.46 2.50
C ASP A 78 12.67 -1.22 2.44
N GLY A 79 13.07 -0.09 1.87
CA GLY A 79 14.45 0.24 1.54
C GLY A 79 14.91 -0.22 0.15
N GLU A 80 14.10 -0.97 -0.59
CA GLU A 80 14.44 -1.47 -1.94
C GLU A 80 13.68 -0.77 -3.08
N GLN A 81 12.93 0.28 -2.78
CA GLN A 81 12.05 0.99 -3.73
C GLN A 81 12.80 1.51 -4.97
N GLU A 82 14.07 1.91 -4.83
CA GLU A 82 14.90 2.38 -5.95
C GLU A 82 15.02 1.35 -7.09
N LYS A 83 14.87 0.05 -6.80
CA LYS A 83 14.94 -1.01 -7.82
C LYS A 83 13.77 -0.99 -8.81
N LEU A 84 12.70 -0.27 -8.49
CA LEU A 84 11.49 -0.15 -9.31
C LEU A 84 11.40 1.18 -10.09
N LEU A 85 12.40 2.06 -9.95
CA LEU A 85 12.53 3.34 -10.66
C LEU A 85 13.48 3.23 -11.86
#